data_AF-A0AAU7KPK9-F1
#
_entry.id   AF-A0AAU7KPK9-F1
#
_cell.length_a   1.000
_cell.length_b   1.000
_cell.length_c   1.000
_cell.angle_alpha   90.00
_cell.angle_beta   90.00
_cell.angle_gamma   90.00
#
_symmetry.space_group_name_H-M   'P 1'
#
loop_
_entity.id
_entity.type
_entity.pdbx_description
1 polymer ?
#
loop_
_entity_poly.entity_id
_entity_poly.type
_entity_poly.pdbx_seq_one_letter_code
_entity_poly.pdbx_strand_id
1 'polypeptide(L)'
;MIVAIYCELTGAILRVTDCPEDHVEMQCGEHEDYVEVEAGFDDAAHYVDLADGQIKPKQHRDAQVAVEGLTATITGLEPGTLLAMDGQQMVTTSDSAQLDADVPGTYQIQLVGPAWRLDETLEVAIDG
;
A
#
# COMPACT_ATOMS: atom_id res chain seq x y z
N MET A 1 -0.31 -13.17 23.63
CA MET A 1 -1.49 -12.65 22.91
C MET A 1 -0.95 -12.01 21.66
N ILE A 2 -1.57 -12.29 20.51
CA ILE A 2 -1.09 -11.78 19.23
C ILE A 2 -1.90 -10.54 18.88
N VAL A 3 -1.20 -9.46 18.57
CA VAL A 3 -1.82 -8.18 18.22
C VAL A 3 -1.23 -7.64 16.93
N ALA A 4 -2.08 -6.97 16.14
CA ALA A 4 -1.64 -6.10 15.07
C ALA A 4 -1.55 -4.67 15.60
N ILE A 5 -0.37 -4.08 15.56
CA ILE A 5 -0.16 -2.66 15.86
C ILE A 5 -0.42 -1.87 14.59
N TYR A 6 -1.33 -0.90 14.65
CA TYR A 6 -1.75 -0.10 13.51
C TYR A 6 -1.59 1.39 13.78
N CYS A 7 -1.44 2.17 12.71
CA CYS A 7 -1.41 3.62 12.79
C CYS A 7 -2.83 4.18 12.89
N GLU A 8 -3.13 4.91 13.96
CA GLU A 8 -4.46 5.51 14.21
C GLU A 8 -4.84 6.59 13.20
N LEU A 9 -3.86 7.11 12.43
CA LEU A 9 -4.09 8.15 11.43
C LEU A 9 -4.47 7.58 10.06
N THR A 10 -4.03 6.35 9.75
CA THR A 10 -4.16 5.78 8.41
C THR A 10 -4.85 4.42 8.38
N GLY A 11 -4.93 3.72 9.51
CA GLY A 11 -5.41 2.34 9.58
C GLY A 11 -4.39 1.30 9.09
N ALA A 12 -3.16 1.72 8.73
CA ALA A 12 -2.12 0.82 8.26
C ALA A 12 -1.62 -0.05 9.40
N ILE A 13 -1.64 -1.36 9.22
CA ILE A 13 -0.96 -2.28 10.13
C ILE A 13 0.55 -2.15 9.90
N LEU A 14 1.27 -1.84 10.97
CA LEU A 14 2.70 -1.58 10.95
C LEU A 14 3.50 -2.83 11.28
N ARG A 15 2.94 -3.68 12.16
CA ARG A 15 3.56 -4.93 12.61
C ARG A 15 2.55 -5.82 13.34
N VAL A 16 2.81 -7.12 13.30
CA VAL A 16 2.15 -8.12 14.16
C VAL A 16 3.16 -8.63 15.19
N THR A 17 2.75 -8.69 16.45
CA THR A 17 3.63 -9.15 17.54
C THR A 17 2.89 -10.02 18.53
N ASP A 18 3.62 -10.95 19.16
CA ASP A 18 3.13 -11.73 20.30
C ASP A 18 3.72 -11.15 21.59
N CYS A 19 2.85 -10.73 22.49
CA CYS A 19 3.25 -10.19 23.78
C CYS A 19 2.29 -10.61 24.90
N PRO A 20 2.74 -10.59 26.17
CA PRO A 20 1.85 -10.69 27.32
C PRO A 20 0.77 -9.60 27.30
N GLU A 21 -0.43 -9.92 27.76
CA GLU A 21 -1.59 -9.00 27.76
C GLU A 21 -1.29 -7.70 28.51
N ASP A 22 -0.54 -7.78 29.61
CA ASP A 22 -0.14 -6.64 30.45
C ASP A 22 0.96 -5.76 29.83
N HIS A 23 1.54 -6.16 28.70
CA HIS A 23 2.63 -5.46 28.03
C HIS A 23 2.23 -4.86 26.66
N VAL A 24 0.98 -5.06 26.24
CA VAL A 24 0.51 -4.67 24.90
C VAL A 24 0.59 -3.16 24.67
N GLU A 25 0.19 -2.36 25.64
CA GLU A 25 0.23 -0.89 25.55
C GLU A 25 1.67 -0.37 25.40
N MET A 26 2.65 -1.08 25.96
CA MET A 26 4.07 -0.73 25.80
C MET A 26 4.60 -1.01 24.39
N GLN A 27 3.86 -1.77 23.58
CA GLN A 27 4.20 -1.99 22.19
C GLN A 27 3.77 -0.83 21.30
N CYS A 28 2.86 0.04 21.74
CA CYS A 28 2.35 1.16 20.95
C CYS A 28 3.22 2.42 21.13
N GLY A 29 3.62 3.01 20.02
CA GLY A 29 4.23 4.33 19.95
C GLY A 29 3.20 5.46 19.84
N GLU A 30 3.67 6.64 19.46
CA GLU A 30 2.81 7.78 19.17
C GLU A 30 1.96 7.52 17.92
N HIS A 31 0.65 7.78 18.01
CA HIS A 31 -0.34 7.50 16.94
C HIS A 31 -0.43 6.04 16.53
N GLU A 32 -0.08 5.13 17.44
CA GLU A 32 -0.24 3.70 17.27
C GLU A 32 -1.23 3.17 18.29
N ASP A 33 -2.04 2.21 17.85
CA ASP A 33 -2.95 1.45 18.70
C ASP A 33 -2.91 -0.02 18.25
N TYR A 34 -3.60 -0.90 18.98
CA TYR A 34 -3.55 -2.34 18.75
C TYR A 34 -4.94 -2.97 18.62
N VAL A 35 -4.99 -4.07 17.89
CA VAL A 35 -6.16 -4.94 17.79
C VAL A 35 -5.71 -6.39 17.94
N GLU A 36 -6.46 -7.18 18.71
CA GLU A 36 -6.17 -8.61 18.88
C GLU A 36 -6.42 -9.36 17.56
N VAL A 37 -5.50 -10.26 17.21
CA VAL A 37 -5.56 -11.07 16.00
C VAL A 37 -5.19 -12.52 16.27
N GLU A 38 -5.53 -13.40 15.33
CA GLU A 38 -5.15 -14.81 15.40
C GLU A 38 -3.70 -15.05 14.95
N ALA A 39 -3.16 -16.21 15.32
CA ALA A 39 -1.83 -16.63 14.85
C ALA A 39 -1.82 -16.82 13.33
N GLY A 40 -0.79 -16.29 12.67
CA GLY A 40 -0.68 -16.35 11.20
C GLY A 40 -1.54 -15.31 10.47
N PHE A 41 -2.02 -14.29 11.18
CA PHE A 41 -2.66 -13.12 10.57
C PHE A 41 -1.77 -12.46 9.51
N ASP A 42 -2.36 -12.20 8.34
CA ASP A 42 -1.70 -11.58 7.20
C ASP A 42 -1.90 -10.05 7.24
N ASP A 43 -0.90 -9.35 7.76
CA ASP A 43 -0.86 -7.90 7.85
C ASP A 43 -0.63 -7.19 6.50
N ALA A 44 -0.11 -7.91 5.50
CA ALA A 44 0.02 -7.37 4.15
C ALA A 44 -1.34 -7.28 3.46
N ALA A 45 -2.26 -8.21 3.75
CA ALA A 45 -3.58 -8.30 3.12
C ALA A 45 -4.71 -7.57 3.86
N HIS A 46 -4.48 -7.00 5.05
CA HIS A 46 -5.52 -6.37 5.86
C HIS A 46 -5.15 -4.96 6.32
N TYR A 47 -6.15 -4.22 6.77
CA TYR A 47 -6.00 -2.92 7.42
C TYR A 47 -7.04 -2.78 8.54
N VAL A 48 -6.86 -1.79 9.41
CA VAL A 48 -7.87 -1.39 10.39
C VAL A 48 -8.68 -0.22 9.84
N ASP A 49 -9.99 -0.42 9.68
CA ASP A 49 -10.89 0.65 9.27
C ASP A 49 -11.18 1.56 10.45
N LEU A 50 -10.66 2.78 10.40
CA LEU A 50 -10.79 3.76 11.48
C LEU A 50 -12.23 4.25 11.71
N ALA A 51 -13.15 4.00 10.78
CA ALA A 51 -14.56 4.39 10.94
C ALA A 51 -15.29 3.50 11.95
N ASP A 52 -14.95 2.22 12.03
CA ASP A 52 -15.61 1.23 12.90
C ASP A 52 -14.64 0.41 13.77
N GLY A 53 -13.33 0.63 13.63
CA GLY A 53 -12.27 -0.05 14.37
C GLY A 53 -12.07 -1.50 13.95
N GLN A 54 -12.62 -1.94 12.82
CA GLN A 54 -12.59 -3.35 12.41
C GLN A 54 -11.44 -3.65 11.45
N ILE A 55 -10.89 -4.85 11.57
CA ILE A 55 -9.97 -5.38 10.58
C ILE A 55 -10.74 -5.74 9.32
N LYS A 56 -10.31 -5.23 8.18
CA LYS A 56 -10.91 -5.49 6.87
C LYS A 56 -9.85 -5.91 5.85
N PRO A 57 -10.21 -6.75 4.87
CA PRO A 57 -9.32 -7.08 3.78
C PRO A 57 -9.06 -5.83 2.93
N LYS A 58 -7.82 -5.69 2.48
CA LYS A 58 -7.44 -4.66 1.52
C LYS A 58 -8.10 -4.93 0.17
N GLN A 59 -8.40 -3.86 -0.55
CA GLN A 59 -9.02 -3.92 -1.86
C GLN A 59 -7.96 -3.98 -2.95
N HIS A 60 -8.22 -4.81 -3.97
CA HIS A 60 -7.44 -4.79 -5.19
C HIS A 60 -7.63 -3.45 -5.92
N ARG A 61 -6.63 -3.10 -6.72
CA ARG A 61 -6.68 -1.96 -7.61
C ARG A 61 -6.97 -2.46 -9.03
N ASP A 62 -7.82 -1.74 -9.73
CA ASP A 62 -8.08 -1.95 -11.15
C ASP A 62 -7.21 -0.96 -11.97
N ALA A 63 -5.91 -0.92 -11.68
CA ALA A 63 -5.01 -0.03 -12.40
C ALA A 63 -4.89 -0.48 -13.85
N GLN A 64 -4.95 0.48 -14.78
CA GLN A 64 -4.80 0.21 -16.20
C GLN A 64 -3.58 0.96 -16.71
N VAL A 65 -2.83 0.33 -17.60
CA VAL A 65 -1.65 0.91 -18.22
C VAL A 65 -1.88 1.04 -19.71
N ALA A 66 -1.69 2.24 -20.23
CA ALA A 66 -1.60 2.54 -21.65
C ALA A 66 -0.19 3.02 -21.98
N VAL A 67 0.41 2.50 -23.04
CA VAL A 67 1.76 2.86 -23.47
C VAL A 67 1.68 3.53 -24.83
N GLU A 68 2.26 4.72 -24.94
CA GLU A 68 2.33 5.51 -26.17
C GLU A 68 3.78 5.97 -26.39
N GLY A 69 4.51 5.26 -27.25
CA GLY A 69 5.94 5.46 -27.44
C GLY A 69 6.69 5.20 -26.13
N LEU A 70 7.47 6.19 -25.68
CA LEU A 70 8.26 6.08 -24.45
C LEU A 70 7.49 6.47 -23.16
N THR A 71 6.20 6.77 -23.27
CA THR A 71 5.38 7.20 -22.12
C THR A 71 4.37 6.13 -21.75
N ALA A 72 4.37 5.72 -20.48
CA ALA A 72 3.34 4.91 -19.87
C ALA A 72 2.38 5.79 -19.05
N THR A 73 1.09 5.72 -19.36
CA THR A 73 0.02 6.34 -18.58
C THR A 73 -0.68 5.28 -17.75
N ILE A 74 -0.70 5.47 -16.44
CA ILE A 74 -1.41 4.60 -15.49
C ILE A 74 -2.66 5.33 -15.01
N THR A 75 -3.81 4.66 -15.07
CA THR A 75 -5.11 5.16 -14.59
C THR A 75 -5.68 4.24 -13.51
N GLY A 76 -6.71 4.70 -12.80
CA GLY A 76 -7.31 3.94 -11.70
C GLY A 76 -6.53 4.04 -10.38
N LEU A 77 -5.78 5.14 -10.23
CA LEU A 77 -5.00 5.44 -9.02
C LEU A 77 -5.85 6.27 -8.05
N GLU A 78 -5.58 6.15 -6.77
CA GLU A 78 -6.10 7.09 -5.78
C GLU A 78 -5.07 8.20 -5.56
N PRO A 79 -5.49 9.46 -5.35
CA PRO A 79 -4.58 10.50 -4.88
C PRO A 79 -3.86 10.06 -3.60
N GLY A 80 -2.57 10.33 -3.52
CA GLY A 80 -1.70 9.87 -2.44
C GLY A 80 -1.09 8.49 -2.67
N THR A 81 -1.37 7.82 -3.80
CA THR A 81 -0.66 6.59 -4.18
C THR A 81 0.79 6.94 -4.49
N LEU A 82 1.71 6.28 -3.79
CA LEU A 82 3.13 6.31 -4.15
C LEU A 82 3.33 5.37 -5.33
N LEU A 83 3.86 5.92 -6.40
CA LEU A 83 4.26 5.20 -7.59
C LEU A 83 5.78 5.22 -7.65
N ALA A 84 6.40 4.06 -7.87
CA ALA A 84 7.85 3.95 -8.01
C ALA A 84 8.23 3.15 -9.26
N MET A 85 9.17 3.68 -10.05
CA MET A 85 9.71 3.06 -11.26
C MET A 85 11.21 3.33 -11.32
N ASP A 86 12.03 2.27 -11.39
CA ASP A 86 13.51 2.36 -11.56
C ASP A 86 14.21 3.37 -10.61
N GLY A 87 13.81 3.36 -9.32
CA GLY A 87 14.35 4.27 -8.30
C GLY A 87 13.80 5.70 -8.32
N GLN A 88 13.00 6.05 -9.33
CA GLN A 88 12.17 7.25 -9.31
C GLN A 88 10.90 6.99 -8.52
N GLN A 89 10.45 8.00 -7.78
CA GLN A 89 9.21 7.94 -7.01
C GLN A 89 8.40 9.20 -7.24
N MET A 90 7.08 9.03 -7.35
CA MET A 90 6.13 10.13 -7.37
C MET A 90 4.93 9.80 -6.49
N VAL A 91 4.30 10.82 -5.93
CA VAL A 91 3.01 10.68 -5.27
C VAL A 91 1.94 11.24 -6.20
N THR A 92 0.93 10.43 -6.49
CA THR A 92 -0.17 10.85 -7.36
C THR A 92 -1.01 11.93 -6.70
N THR A 93 -1.42 12.92 -7.48
CA THR A 93 -2.39 13.96 -7.05
C THR A 93 -3.74 13.79 -7.72
N SER A 94 -3.83 12.90 -8.70
CA SER A 94 -5.00 12.59 -9.52
C SER A 94 -5.22 11.08 -9.61
N ASP A 95 -6.26 10.70 -10.35
CA ASP A 95 -6.62 9.31 -10.65
C ASP A 95 -5.73 8.63 -11.69
N SER A 96 -4.76 9.37 -12.20
CA SER A 96 -3.84 8.96 -13.24
C SER A 96 -2.46 9.58 -13.04
N ALA A 97 -1.45 8.91 -13.57
CA ALA A 97 -0.06 9.35 -13.58
C ALA A 97 0.61 8.96 -14.90
N GLN A 98 1.58 9.77 -15.32
CA GLN A 98 2.40 9.49 -16.50
C GLN A 98 3.84 9.24 -16.07
N LEU A 99 4.45 8.27 -16.73
CA LEU A 99 5.82 7.85 -16.56
C LEU A 99 6.52 7.88 -17.90
N ASP A 100 7.60 8.65 -17.98
CA ASP A 100 8.44 8.70 -19.16
C ASP A 100 9.64 7.79 -18.96
N ALA A 101 9.91 6.93 -19.92
CA ALA A 101 11.12 6.13 -20.00
C ALA A 101 12.11 6.76 -20.98
N ASP A 102 13.39 6.70 -20.66
CA ASP A 102 14.43 7.19 -21.56
C ASP A 102 14.76 6.21 -22.69
N VAL A 103 14.46 4.92 -22.49
CA VAL A 103 14.75 3.83 -23.44
C VAL A 103 13.60 2.83 -23.47
N PRO A 104 13.36 2.14 -24.60
CA PRO A 104 12.44 1.01 -24.63
C PRO A 104 12.90 -0.11 -23.71
N GLY A 105 11.96 -0.78 -23.05
CA GLY A 105 12.27 -1.85 -22.11
C GLY A 105 11.07 -2.26 -21.26
N THR A 106 11.29 -3.25 -20.40
CA THR A 106 10.29 -3.70 -19.42
C THR A 106 10.61 -3.10 -18.07
N TYR A 107 9.63 -2.38 -17.51
CA TYR A 107 9.75 -1.67 -16.25
C TYR A 107 8.84 -2.30 -15.19
N GLN A 108 9.36 -2.44 -13.97
CA GLN A 108 8.56 -2.77 -12.81
C GLN A 108 8.10 -1.49 -12.13
N ILE A 109 6.78 -1.36 -11.99
CA ILE A 109 6.14 -0.19 -11.39
C ILE A 109 5.47 -0.65 -10.10
N GLN A 110 5.94 -0.13 -8.98
CA GLN A 110 5.35 -0.40 -7.67
C GLN A 110 4.32 0.67 -7.34
N LEU A 111 3.13 0.24 -6.95
CA LEU A 111 2.03 1.09 -6.51
C LEU A 111 1.74 0.80 -5.04
N VAL A 112 1.98 1.78 -4.18
CA VAL A 112 1.71 1.71 -2.74
C VAL A 112 0.63 2.73 -2.41
N GLY A 113 -0.52 2.25 -1.95
CA GLY A 113 -1.70 3.07 -1.73
C GLY A 113 -1.94 3.44 -0.27
N PRO A 114 -3.10 4.05 0.01
CA PRO A 114 -3.64 4.11 1.36
C PRO A 114 -3.78 2.71 1.97
N ALA A 115 -3.85 2.62 3.31
CA ALA A 115 -3.87 1.35 4.05
C ALA A 115 -4.89 0.32 3.53
N TRP A 116 -6.04 0.77 3.06
CA TRP A 116 -7.13 -0.07 2.58
C TRP A 116 -6.92 -0.63 1.16
N ARG A 117 -5.84 -0.27 0.46
CA ARG A 117 -5.50 -0.74 -0.88
C ARG A 117 -4.31 -1.70 -0.83
N LEU A 118 -4.38 -2.79 -1.59
CA LEU A 118 -3.23 -3.68 -1.76
C LEU A 118 -2.11 -2.97 -2.51
N ASP A 119 -0.89 -3.24 -2.10
CA ASP A 119 0.28 -2.88 -2.87
C ASP A 119 0.33 -3.76 -4.12
N GLU A 120 0.67 -3.15 -5.24
CA GLU A 120 0.65 -3.81 -6.54
C GLU A 120 1.96 -3.57 -7.27
N THR A 121 2.46 -4.58 -7.97
CA THR A 121 3.59 -4.44 -8.88
C THR A 121 3.12 -4.76 -10.29
N LEU A 122 3.24 -3.76 -11.18
CA LEU A 122 2.91 -3.88 -12.59
C LEU A 122 4.18 -4.08 -13.39
N GLU A 123 4.15 -5.00 -14.34
CA GLU A 123 5.21 -5.15 -15.35
C GLU A 123 4.73 -4.49 -16.65
N VAL A 124 5.43 -3.44 -17.07
CA VAL A 124 5.03 -2.62 -18.22
C VAL A 124 6.13 -2.66 -19.28
N ALA A 125 5.79 -3.17 -20.46
CA ALA A 125 6.64 -3.10 -21.63
C ALA A 125 6.42 -1.76 -22.35
N ILE A 126 7.48 -0.96 -22.44
CA ILE A 126 7.51 0.31 -23.15
C ILE A 126 8.27 0.13 -24.46
N ASP A 127 7.57 0.26 -25.57
CA ASP A 127 8.10 0.14 -26.93
C ASP A 127 8.18 1.53 -27.56
N GLY A 128 9.39 1.96 -27.92
CA GLY A 128 9.64 3.28 -28.52
C GLY A 128 9.23 3.41 -29.98
#